data_AF-A0A1Q4GBC7-F1
#
_entry.id   AF-A0A1Q4GBC7-F1
#
_cell.length_a   1.000
_cell.length_b   1.000
_cell.length_c   1.000
_cell.angle_alpha   90.00
_cell.angle_beta   90.00
_cell.angle_gamma   90.00
#
_symmetry.space_group_name_H-M   'P 1'
#
loop_
_entity.id
_entity.type
_entity.pdbx_description
1 polymer ?
#
loop_
_entity_poly.entity_id
_entity_poly.type
_entity_poly.pdbx_seq_one_letter_code
_entity_poly.pdbx_strand_id
1 'polypeptide(L)'
;MNQKYSSVLALELAIYQAHEPAYDPIKKIIEFWNKYDINTIQNTINILLKKSAERSSGENVLDICHKQVFAVEVMALLIAYFHIHKDFMDISKIDISEAETTLSSLDELEITKRIHEFFGRITD
;
A
#
# COMPACT_ATOMS: atom_id res chain seq x y z
N MET A 1 19.52 18.68 -10.19
CA MET A 1 19.70 17.61 -9.18
C MET A 1 19.56 16.27 -9.86
N ASN A 2 20.48 15.33 -9.64
CA ASN A 2 20.46 14.02 -10.27
C ASN A 2 19.32 13.17 -9.65
N GLN A 3 18.34 12.79 -10.48
CA GLN A 3 17.07 12.15 -10.08
C GLN A 3 17.28 10.86 -9.27
N LYS A 4 18.42 10.17 -9.47
CA LYS A 4 18.83 9.00 -8.68
C LYS A 4 19.00 9.26 -7.19
N TYR A 5 19.37 10.47 -6.79
CA TYR A 5 19.58 10.81 -5.38
C TYR A 5 18.31 11.29 -4.69
N SER A 6 17.27 11.67 -5.46
CA SER A 6 16.00 12.14 -4.89
C SER A 6 15.26 11.03 -4.15
N SER A 7 15.30 9.80 -4.67
CA SER A 7 14.67 8.64 -4.03
C SER A 7 15.42 8.20 -2.76
N VAL A 8 16.75 8.29 -2.78
CA VAL A 8 17.60 8.01 -1.60
C VAL A 8 17.32 9.02 -0.51
N LEU A 9 17.27 10.31 -0.85
CA LEU A 9 16.96 11.38 0.09
C LEU A 9 15.58 11.21 0.72
N ALA A 10 14.57 10.84 -0.06
CA ALA A 10 13.22 10.60 0.45
C ALA A 10 13.18 9.42 1.46
N LEU A 11 13.95 8.37 1.19
CA LEU A 11 14.10 7.24 2.11
C LEU A 11 14.85 7.63 3.39
N GLU A 12 15.97 8.33 3.25
CA GLU A 12 16.75 8.84 4.39
C GLU A 12 15.90 9.75 5.28
N LEU A 13 15.07 10.60 4.68
CA LEU A 13 14.16 11.46 5.43
C LEU A 13 13.10 10.66 6.19
N ALA A 14 12.52 9.62 5.58
CA ALA A 14 11.55 8.76 6.26
C ALA A 14 12.18 8.02 7.46
N ILE A 15 13.43 7.58 7.33
CA ILE A 15 14.19 6.97 8.43
C ILE A 15 14.50 8.01 9.51
N TYR A 16 14.93 9.21 9.12
CA TYR A 16 15.23 10.29 10.05
C TYR A 16 13.99 10.68 10.88
N GLN A 17 12.84 10.86 10.21
CA GLN A 17 11.57 11.18 10.86
C GLN A 17 11.15 10.11 11.88
N ALA A 18 11.45 8.83 11.63
CA ALA A 18 11.15 7.76 12.58
C ALA A 18 11.98 7.82 13.88
N HIS A 19 13.10 8.55 13.87
CA HIS A 19 13.95 8.74 15.05
C HIS A 19 13.71 10.08 15.76
N GLU A 20 12.76 10.89 15.26
CA GLU A 20 12.40 12.14 15.95
C GLU A 20 11.63 11.85 17.24
N PRO A 21 11.87 12.60 18.33
CA PRO A 21 11.15 12.40 19.60
C PRO A 21 9.63 12.59 19.50
N ALA A 22 9.16 13.32 18.48
CA ALA A 22 7.75 13.58 18.21
C ALA A 22 7.13 12.56 17.24
N TYR A 23 7.87 11.52 16.85
CA TYR A 23 7.38 10.49 15.94
C TYR A 23 6.28 9.66 16.61
N ASP A 24 5.10 9.69 15.99
CA ASP A 24 3.97 8.86 16.39
C ASP A 24 3.75 7.76 15.33
N PRO A 25 4.18 6.52 15.60
CA PRO A 25 4.01 5.42 14.66
C PRO A 25 2.54 5.04 14.46
N ILE A 26 1.67 5.23 15.47
CA ILE A 26 0.23 4.94 15.35
C ILE A 26 -0.39 5.92 14.36
N LYS A 27 -0.11 7.21 14.51
CA LYS A 27 -0.57 8.23 13.58
C LYS A 27 -0.11 7.95 12.15
N LYS A 28 1.15 7.51 11.99
CA LYS A 28 1.70 7.19 10.67
C LYS A 28 0.98 6.01 9.99
N ILE A 29 0.57 5.01 10.76
CA ILE A 29 -0.23 3.88 10.27
C ILE A 29 -1.63 4.33 9.86
N ILE A 30 -2.31 5.11 10.70
CA ILE A 30 -3.66 5.63 10.40
C ILE A 30 -3.64 6.49 9.12
N GLU A 31 -2.69 7.41 8.99
CA GLU A 31 -2.56 8.26 7.80
C GLU A 31 -2.38 7.44 6.53
N PHE A 32 -1.63 6.33 6.58
CA PHE A 32 -1.44 5.47 5.43
C PHE A 32 -2.72 4.75 5.03
N TRP A 33 -3.42 4.14 5.99
CA TRP A 33 -4.66 3.40 5.72
C TRP A 33 -5.83 4.29 5.32
N ASN A 34 -5.87 5.54 5.79
CA ASN A 34 -6.85 6.53 5.32
C ASN A 34 -6.55 7.02 3.89
N LYS A 35 -5.27 6.98 3.48
CA LYS A 35 -4.82 7.48 2.17
C LYS A 35 -4.98 6.44 1.06
N TYR A 36 -4.83 5.16 1.39
CA TYR A 36 -4.79 4.08 0.42
C TYR A 36 -5.79 2.99 0.78
N ASP A 37 -6.74 2.73 -0.11
CA ASP A 37 -7.54 1.53 -0.07
C ASP A 37 -6.67 0.31 -0.45
N ILE A 38 -7.00 -0.83 0.15
CA ILE A 38 -6.22 -2.06 -0.04
C ILE A 38 -6.25 -2.58 -1.48
N ASN A 39 -7.30 -2.27 -2.26
CA ASN A 39 -7.35 -2.60 -3.69
C ASN A 39 -6.33 -1.77 -4.49
N THR A 40 -6.20 -0.47 -4.20
CA THR A 40 -5.16 0.40 -4.77
C THR A 40 -3.77 -0.06 -4.37
N ILE A 41 -3.57 -0.49 -3.11
CA ILE A 41 -2.30 -1.06 -2.64
C ILE A 41 -1.96 -2.31 -3.45
N GLN A 42 -2.88 -3.28 -3.55
CA GLN A 42 -2.69 -4.52 -4.30
C GLN A 42 -2.38 -4.25 -5.78
N ASN A 43 -3.16 -3.39 -6.42
CA ASN A 43 -2.96 -3.04 -7.82
C ASN A 43 -1.60 -2.36 -8.05
N THR A 44 -1.22 -1.42 -7.18
CA THR A 44 0.06 -0.72 -7.28
C THR A 44 1.24 -1.68 -7.09
N ILE A 45 1.16 -2.59 -6.12
CA ILE A 45 2.18 -3.63 -5.89
C ILE A 45 2.26 -4.59 -7.09
N ASN A 46 1.12 -5.05 -7.61
CA ASN A 46 1.09 -5.93 -8.79
C ASN A 46 1.72 -5.26 -10.01
N ILE A 47 1.44 -3.99 -10.25
CA ILE A 47 2.05 -3.20 -11.33
C ILE A 47 3.56 -3.06 -11.12
N LEU A 48 4.01 -2.81 -9.89
CA LEU A 48 5.43 -2.72 -9.54
C LEU A 48 6.16 -4.04 -9.78
N LEU A 49 5.60 -5.16 -9.33
CA LEU A 49 6.18 -6.49 -9.49
C LEU A 49 6.22 -6.91 -10.96
N LYS A 50 5.13 -6.73 -11.69
CA LYS A 50 5.05 -7.09 -13.12
C LYS A 50 6.06 -6.30 -13.95
N LYS A 51 6.19 -4.99 -13.72
CA LYS A 51 7.18 -4.15 -14.42
C LYS A 51 8.62 -4.40 -13.96
N SER A 52 8.85 -4.93 -12.76
CA SER A 52 10.20 -5.38 -12.38
C SER A 52 10.65 -6.59 -13.19
N ALA A 53 9.71 -7.46 -13.58
CA ALA A 53 9.95 -8.61 -14.43
C ALA A 53 10.03 -8.22 -15.93
N GLU A 54 9.18 -7.31 -16.37
CA GLU A 54 9.16 -6.77 -17.73
C GLU A 54 10.09 -5.54 -17.80
N ARG A 55 11.36 -5.71 -18.18
CA ARG A 55 12.36 -4.62 -18.39
C ARG A 55 11.97 -3.64 -19.52
N SER A 56 10.78 -3.06 -19.49
CA SER A 56 10.31 -2.09 -20.48
C SER A 56 10.61 -0.66 -20.02
N SER A 57 11.25 0.12 -20.88
CA SER A 57 11.78 1.47 -20.60
C SER A 57 10.80 2.62 -20.86
N GLY A 58 9.51 2.31 -21.04
CA GLY A 58 8.49 3.28 -21.48
C GLY A 58 7.74 4.00 -20.37
N GLU A 59 8.37 4.25 -19.21
CA GLU A 59 7.66 4.90 -18.10
C GLU A 59 7.64 6.43 -18.22
N ASN A 60 6.45 6.99 -18.10
CA ASN A 60 6.22 8.41 -17.89
C ASN A 60 6.82 8.83 -16.52
N VAL A 61 7.50 9.99 -16.47
CA VAL A 61 8.06 10.58 -15.25
C VAL A 61 7.07 10.67 -14.09
N LEU A 62 5.79 10.96 -14.36
CA LEU A 62 4.71 11.00 -13.36
C LEU A 62 4.47 9.63 -12.74
N ASP A 63 4.53 8.57 -13.55
CA ASP A 63 4.34 7.18 -13.12
C ASP A 63 5.50 6.74 -12.21
N ILE A 64 6.72 7.14 -12.56
CA ILE A 64 7.93 6.92 -11.75
C ILE A 64 7.83 7.65 -10.41
N CYS A 65 7.42 8.92 -10.41
CA CYS A 65 7.28 9.71 -9.20
C CYS A 65 6.21 9.14 -8.25
N HIS A 66 5.03 8.79 -8.76
CA HIS A 66 3.97 8.18 -7.93
C HIS A 66 4.42 6.87 -7.28
N LYS A 67 5.14 6.02 -8.03
CA LYS A 67 5.70 4.78 -7.52
C LYS A 67 6.74 4.98 -6.44
N GLN A 68 7.62 5.96 -6.63
CA GLN A 68 8.63 6.30 -5.62
C GLN A 68 7.99 6.80 -4.34
N VAL A 69 7.00 7.69 -4.44
CA VAL A 69 6.24 8.19 -3.28
C VAL A 69 5.56 7.04 -2.54
N PHE A 70 4.84 6.18 -3.27
CA PHE A 70 4.19 5.02 -2.69
C PHE A 70 5.19 4.08 -1.99
N ALA A 71 6.33 3.77 -2.62
CA ALA A 71 7.34 2.90 -2.03
C ALA A 71 7.95 3.49 -0.74
N VAL A 72 8.19 4.81 -0.70
CA VAL A 72 8.69 5.49 0.51
C VAL A 72 7.65 5.44 1.62
N GLU A 73 6.37 5.62 1.30
CA GLU A 73 5.29 5.55 2.30
C GLU A 73 5.07 4.13 2.84
N VAL A 74 5.19 3.11 1.99
CA VAL A 74 5.19 1.70 2.43
C VAL A 74 6.38 1.40 3.35
N MET A 75 7.58 1.89 3.02
CA MET A 75 8.74 1.73 3.90
C MET A 75 8.54 2.43 5.25
N ALA A 76 8.00 3.65 5.24
CA ALA A 76 7.68 4.38 6.47
C ALA A 76 6.63 3.65 7.32
N LEU A 77 5.64 3.03 6.68
CA LEU A 77 4.64 2.19 7.33
C LEU A 77 5.27 0.96 8.01
N LEU A 78 6.18 0.26 7.32
CA LEU A 78 6.89 -0.89 7.89
C LEU A 78 7.73 -0.48 9.12
N ILE A 79 8.40 0.67 9.04
CA ILE A 79 9.15 1.23 10.17
C ILE A 79 8.21 1.57 11.34
N ALA A 80 7.02 2.10 11.08
CA ALA A 80 6.02 2.40 12.09
C ALA A 80 5.54 1.13 12.81
N TYR A 81 5.18 0.08 12.06
CA TYR A 81 4.80 -1.21 12.63
C TYR A 81 5.95 -1.84 13.43
N PHE A 82 7.19 -1.70 12.97
CA PHE A 82 8.36 -2.17 13.70
C PHE A 82 8.52 -1.44 15.04
N HIS A 83 8.36 -0.12 15.08
CA HIS A 83 8.43 0.65 16.33
C HIS A 83 7.35 0.23 17.32
N ILE A 84 6.11 0.09 16.86
CA ILE A 84 5.01 -0.39 17.71
C ILE A 84 5.33 -1.75 18.32
N HIS A 85 5.85 -2.68 17.51
CA HIS A 85 6.18 -4.02 17.97
C HIS A 85 7.37 -4.00 18.94
N LYS A 86 8.40 -3.20 18.65
CA LYS A 86 9.60 -3.04 19.48
C LYS A 86 9.29 -2.42 20.84
N ASP A 87 8.48 -1.37 20.85
CA ASP A 87 8.18 -0.57 22.03
C ASP A 87 6.92 -1.09 22.77
N PHE A 88 6.39 -2.25 22.36
CA PHE A 88 5.20 -2.89 22.91
C PHE A 88 4.01 -1.93 23.03
N MET A 89 3.84 -1.07 22.04
CA MET A 89 2.75 -0.10 22.00
C MET A 89 1.40 -0.80 21.76
N ASP A 90 0.37 -0.27 22.39
CA ASP A 90 -0.99 -0.79 22.24
C ASP A 90 -1.56 -0.44 20.85
N ILE A 91 -1.71 -1.48 20.02
CA ILE A 91 -2.27 -1.41 18.67
C ILE A 91 -3.80 -1.40 18.64
N SER A 92 -4.48 -1.60 19.77
CA SER A 92 -5.94 -1.66 19.82
C SER A 92 -6.63 -0.36 19.37
N LYS A 93 -5.87 0.73 19.29
CA LYS A 93 -6.32 2.05 18.82
C LYS A 93 -6.22 2.24 17.31
N ILE A 94 -5.61 1.30 16.59
CA ILE A 94 -5.50 1.38 15.13
C ILE A 94 -6.81 0.85 14.56
N ASP A 95 -7.70 1.77 14.18
CA ASP A 95 -8.91 1.44 13.45
C ASP A 95 -8.58 1.36 11.95
N ILE A 96 -8.65 0.14 11.39
CA ILE A 96 -8.36 -0.16 9.97
C ILE A 96 -9.67 -0.52 9.24
N SER A 97 -10.83 -0.28 9.86
CA SER A 97 -12.14 -0.65 9.29
C SER A 97 -12.43 -0.02 7.93
N GLU A 98 -11.89 1.17 7.63
CA GLU A 98 -12.02 1.79 6.30
C GLU A 98 -11.16 1.10 5.21
N ALA A 99 -10.10 0.37 5.59
CA ALA A 99 -9.28 -0.39 4.66
C ALA A 99 -9.71 -1.86 4.52
N GLU A 100 -10.75 -2.30 5.26
CA GLU A 100 -11.35 -3.62 5.10
C GLU A 100 -12.11 -3.73 3.76
N THR A 101 -11.46 -4.29 2.74
CA THR A 101 -12.15 -4.78 1.53
C THR A 101 -12.93 -6.06 1.77
N THR A 102 -13.02 -6.57 2.99
CA THR A 102 -13.75 -7.78 3.31
C THR A 102 -15.19 -7.71 2.80
N LEU A 103 -15.84 -6.52 2.87
CA LEU A 103 -17.15 -6.27 2.28
C LEU A 103 -17.12 -6.28 0.74
N SER A 104 -16.17 -5.57 0.13
CA SER A 104 -16.03 -5.51 -1.34
C SER A 104 -15.71 -6.88 -1.96
N SER A 105 -14.92 -7.70 -1.26
CA SER A 105 -14.56 -9.06 -1.68
C SER A 105 -15.72 -10.06 -1.57
N LEU A 106 -16.66 -9.82 -0.63
CA LEU A 106 -17.87 -10.64 -0.47
C LEU A 106 -18.90 -10.32 -1.56
N ASP A 107 -19.06 -9.04 -1.89
CA ASP A 107 -19.92 -8.59 -3.00
C ASP A 107 -19.37 -9.06 -4.35
N GLU A 108 -18.06 -8.95 -4.58
CA GLU A 108 -17.40 -9.48 -5.77
C GLU A 108 -17.53 -11.01 -5.88
N LEU A 109 -17.46 -11.73 -4.76
CA LEU A 109 -17.69 -13.16 -4.69
C LEU A 109 -19.15 -13.53 -4.98
N GLU A 110 -20.12 -12.76 -4.47
CA GLU A 110 -21.54 -12.96 -4.78
C GLU A 110 -21.82 -12.72 -6.27
N ILE A 111 -21.26 -11.65 -6.85
CA ILE A 111 -21.39 -11.34 -8.27
C ILE A 111 -20.78 -12.47 -9.12
N THR A 112 -19.58 -12.93 -8.78
CA THR A 112 -18.90 -14.02 -9.49
C THR A 112 -19.71 -15.32 -9.41
N LYS A 113 -20.31 -15.61 -8.25
CA LYS A 113 -21.20 -16.76 -8.07
C LYS A 113 -22.46 -16.66 -8.94
N ARG A 114 -23.11 -15.49 -9.00
CA ARG A 114 -24.28 -15.27 -9.87
C ARG A 114 -23.94 -15.44 -11.35
N ILE A 115 -22.79 -14.92 -11.79
CA ILE A 115 -22.31 -15.08 -13.16
C ILE A 115 -22.07 -16.56 -13.48
N HIS A 116 -21.42 -17.29 -12.57
CA HIS A 116 -21.16 -18.71 -12.74
C HIS A 116 -22.47 -19.53 -12.84
N GLU A 117 -23.44 -19.27 -11.97
CA GLU A 117 -24.76 -19.91 -12.00
C GLU A 117 -25.53 -19.57 -13.29
N PHE A 118 -25.42 -18.34 -13.78
CA PHE A 118 -26.06 -17.90 -15.02
C PHE A 118 -25.51 -18.66 -16.25
N PHE A 119 -24.19 -18.77 -16.38
CA PHE A 119 -23.58 -19.49 -17.49
C PHE A 119 -23.68 -21.02 -17.36
N GLY A 120 -23.68 -21.54 -16.13
CA GLY A 120 -23.94 -22.96 -15.86
C GLY A 120 -25.31 -23.40 -16.37
N ARG A 121 -26.34 -22.56 -16.23
CA ARG A 121 -27.71 -22.81 -16.72
C ARG A 121 -27.87 -22.80 -18.24
N ILE A 122 -26.92 -22.22 -18.98
CA ILE A 122 -26.95 -22.16 -20.46
C ILE A 122 -26.28 -23.41 -21.07
N THR A 123 -25.58 -24.19 -20.25
CA THR A 123 -24.82 -25.38 -20.68
C THR A 123 -25.62 -26.69 -20.49
N ASP A 124 -26.81 -26.61 -19.89
CA ASP A 124 -27.87 -27.65 -19.90
C ASP A 124 -28.92 -27.33 -20.98
#